data_AF-A0A930MY63-F1
#
_entry.id   AF-A0A930MY63-F1
#
_cell.length_a   1.000
_cell.length_b   1.000
_cell.length_c   1.000
_cell.angle_alpha   90.00
_cell.angle_beta   90.00
_cell.angle_gamma   90.00
#
_symmetry.space_group_name_H-M   'P 1'
#
loop_
_entity.id
_entity.type
_entity.pdbx_description
1 polymer ?
#
loop_
_entity_poly.entity_id
_entity_poly.type
_entity_poly.pdbx_seq_one_letter_code
_entity_poly.pdbx_strand_id
1 'polypeptide(L)'
;NIPLIVIILFGFFNKNVSAVGAKVCFTFHIVVYVIAKFLFGDLNFLYIHSVLFFLDILVMWGSTKFAPLAGGYSFTPNANKVDLTPWKYRKYVAAVVVLGIFTAYAIFSPLGIGR
;
A
#
# COMPACT_ATOMS: atom_id res chain seq x y z
N ASN A 1 7.86 0.60 4.52
CA ASN A 1 6.77 1.26 3.75
C ASN A 1 5.73 0.28 3.20
N ILE A 2 6.14 -0.87 2.68
CA ILE A 2 5.20 -1.86 2.11
C ILE A 2 4.11 -2.36 3.07
N PRO A 3 4.39 -2.71 4.34
CA PRO A 3 3.34 -3.23 5.23
C PRO A 3 2.31 -2.15 5.55
N LEU A 4 2.74 -0.88 5.58
CA LEU A 4 1.86 0.27 5.78
C LEU A 4 0.84 0.42 4.64
N ILE A 5 1.26 0.19 3.39
CA ILE A 5 0.36 0.22 2.23
C ILE A 5 -0.73 -0.85 2.37
N VAL A 6 -0.35 -2.07 2.74
CA VAL A 6 -1.30 -3.18 2.93
C VAL A 6 -2.29 -2.87 4.06
N ILE A 7 -1.79 -2.38 5.20
CA ILE A 7 -2.63 -2.03 6.35
C ILE A 7 -3.63 -0.92 5.99
N ILE A 8 -3.18 0.11 5.27
CA ILE A 8 -4.06 1.20 4.82
C ILE A 8 -5.11 0.69 3.84
N LEU A 9 -4.70 -0.10 2.84
CA LEU A 9 -5.63 -0.73 1.89
C LEU A 9 -6.71 -1.53 2.61
N PHE A 10 -6.31 -2.43 3.52
CA PHE A 10 -7.25 -3.21 4.31
C PHE A 10 -8.12 -2.32 5.20
N GLY A 11 -7.58 -1.29 5.83
CA GLY A 11 -8.36 -0.35 6.64
C GLY A 11 -9.43 0.41 5.85
N PHE A 12 -9.17 0.73 4.57
CA PHE A 12 -10.16 1.34 3.68
C PHE A 12 -11.22 0.35 3.19
N PHE A 13 -10.81 -0.87 2.82
CA PHE A 13 -11.69 -1.83 2.15
C PHE A 13 -12.36 -2.85 3.09
N ASN A 14 -11.90 -2.98 4.33
CA ASN A 14 -12.41 -3.95 5.31
C ASN A 14 -12.68 -3.30 6.67
N LYS A 15 -13.95 -3.26 7.06
CA LYS A 15 -14.44 -2.66 8.32
C LYS A 15 -14.04 -3.42 9.58
N ASN A 16 -13.53 -4.64 9.43
CA ASN A 16 -13.22 -5.55 10.53
C ASN A 16 -11.73 -5.55 10.89
N VAL A 17 -10.92 -4.70 10.26
CA VAL A 17 -9.50 -4.58 10.55
C VAL A 17 -9.31 -4.00 11.95
N SER A 18 -8.57 -4.72 12.80
CA SER A 18 -8.26 -4.30 14.16
C SER A 18 -6.85 -3.72 14.27
N ALA A 19 -6.63 -2.86 15.27
CA ALA A 19 -5.29 -2.35 15.59
C ALA A 19 -4.31 -3.46 16.01
N VAL A 20 -4.82 -4.57 16.55
CA VAL A 20 -4.01 -5.75 16.87
C VAL A 20 -3.49 -6.40 15.59
N GLY A 21 -4.34 -6.57 14.57
CA GLY A 21 -3.93 -7.12 13.29
C GLY A 21 -2.86 -6.31 12.58
N ALA A 22 -2.99 -4.98 12.60
CA ALA A 22 -1.98 -4.09 12.07
C ALA A 22 -0.63 -4.25 12.79
N LYS A 23 -0.62 -4.36 14.12
CA LYS A 23 0.60 -4.61 14.90
C LYS A 23 1.23 -5.96 14.56
N VAL A 24 0.42 -7.02 14.44
CA VAL A 24 0.89 -8.36 14.06
C VAL A 24 1.51 -8.34 12.66
N CYS A 25 0.86 -7.69 11.69
CA CYS A 25 1.38 -7.54 10.32
C CYS A 25 2.73 -6.81 10.32
N PHE A 26 2.87 -5.71 11.06
CA PHE A 26 4.13 -4.98 11.15
C PHE A 26 5.25 -5.82 11.75
N THR A 27 4.99 -6.49 12.88
CA THR A 27 5.99 -7.34 13.54
C THR A 27 6.39 -8.51 12.64
N PHE A 28 5.41 -9.18 12.03
CA PHE A 28 5.64 -10.25 11.07
C PHE A 28 6.52 -9.78 9.90
N HIS A 29 6.19 -8.64 9.30
CA HIS A 29 6.94 -8.09 8.18
C HIS A 29 8.41 -7.85 8.53
N ILE A 30 8.67 -7.23 9.68
CA ILE A 30 10.05 -6.92 10.12
C ILE A 30 10.84 -8.22 10.32
N VAL A 31 10.26 -9.20 11.02
CA VAL A 31 10.93 -10.48 11.31
C VAL A 31 11.22 -11.23 10.01
N VAL A 32 10.23 -11.38 9.14
CA VAL A 32 10.39 -12.11 7.88
C VAL A 32 11.34 -11.38 6.93
N TYR A 33 11.32 -10.04 6.90
CA TYR A 33 12.25 -9.26 6.09
C TYR A 33 13.69 -9.45 6.54
N VAL A 34 13.96 -9.39 7.84
CA VAL A 34 15.32 -9.60 8.38
C VAL A 34 15.79 -11.01 8.03
N ILE A 35 14.98 -12.04 8.26
CA ILE A 35 15.31 -13.43 7.90
C ILE A 35 15.56 -13.56 6.40
N ALA A 36 14.67 -13.02 5.56
CA ALA A 36 14.81 -13.09 4.11
C ALA A 36 16.08 -12.37 3.63
N LYS A 37 16.48 -11.25 4.26
CA LYS A 37 17.72 -10.56 3.90
C LYS A 37 18.97 -11.28 4.37
N PHE A 38 18.92 -12.00 5.49
CA PHE A 38 20.03 -12.86 5.91
C PHE A 38 20.20 -14.08 4.99
N LEU A 39 19.10 -14.69 4.53
CA LEU A 39 19.14 -15.87 3.67
C LEU A 39 19.38 -15.54 2.19
N PHE A 40 18.85 -14.42 1.71
CA PHE A 40 18.83 -14.02 0.30
C PHE A 40 19.46 -12.63 0.09
N GLY A 41 20.59 -12.37 0.75
CA GLY A 41 21.25 -11.06 0.77
C GLY A 41 21.51 -10.47 -0.62
N ASP A 42 21.88 -11.32 -1.58
CA ASP A 42 22.21 -10.96 -2.96
C ASP A 42 20.99 -10.63 -3.82
N LEU A 43 19.78 -11.01 -3.41
CA LEU A 43 18.57 -10.67 -4.14
C LEU A 43 18.26 -9.18 -4.01
N ASN A 44 17.87 -8.58 -5.14
CA ASN A 44 17.39 -7.22 -5.16
C ASN A 44 16.22 -7.06 -4.17
N PHE A 45 16.28 -6.00 -3.38
CA PHE A 45 15.30 -5.72 -2.34
C PHE A 45 13.86 -5.67 -2.88
N LEU A 46 13.66 -5.28 -4.15
CA LEU A 46 12.35 -5.23 -4.79
C LEU A 46 11.69 -6.60 -4.92
N TYR A 47 12.45 -7.67 -5.17
CA TYR A 47 11.90 -9.03 -5.25
C TYR A 47 11.48 -9.53 -3.88
N ILE A 48 12.33 -9.32 -2.86
CA ILE A 48 12.03 -9.67 -1.47
C ILE A 48 10.74 -8.95 -1.03
N HIS A 49 10.68 -7.65 -1.30
CA HIS A 49 9.51 -6.82 -1.00
C HIS A 49 8.24 -7.22 -1.75
N SER A 50 8.35 -7.66 -3.00
CA SER A 50 7.22 -8.16 -3.78
C SER A 50 6.59 -9.39 -3.12
N VAL A 51 7.42 -10.35 -2.67
CA VAL A 51 6.92 -11.54 -1.96
C VAL A 51 6.32 -11.17 -0.61
N LEU A 52 7.01 -10.32 0.16
CA LEU A 52 6.53 -9.86 1.46
C LEU A 52 5.19 -9.14 1.38
N PHE A 53 4.94 -8.37 0.31
CA PHE A 53 3.66 -7.71 0.09
C PHE A 53 2.48 -8.70 0.06
N PHE A 54 2.62 -9.83 -0.63
CA PHE A 54 1.58 -10.86 -0.66
C PHE A 54 1.44 -11.57 0.69
N LEU A 55 2.54 -11.80 1.41
CA LEU A 55 2.50 -12.37 2.75
C LEU A 55 1.78 -11.42 3.75
N ASP A 56 2.03 -10.11 3.66
CA ASP A 56 1.36 -9.11 4.48
C ASP A 56 -0.15 -9.10 4.22
N ILE A 57 -0.58 -9.27 2.95
CA ILE A 57 -2.01 -9.42 2.60
C ILE A 57 -2.60 -10.65 3.29
N LEU A 58 -1.89 -11.79 3.28
CA LEU A 58 -2.36 -13.02 3.95
C LEU A 58 -2.47 -12.84 5.46
N VAL A 59 -1.49 -12.17 6.08
CA VAL A 59 -1.52 -11.89 7.53
C VAL A 59 -2.66 -10.96 7.89
N MET A 60 -2.88 -9.90 7.11
CA MET A 60 -4.01 -8.98 7.33
C MET A 60 -5.35 -9.67 7.13
N TRP A 61 -5.48 -10.49 6.08
CA TRP A 61 -6.68 -11.30 5.86
C TRP A 61 -6.93 -12.27 7.02
N GLY A 62 -5.92 -13.03 7.45
CA GLY A 62 -6.02 -13.93 8.59
C GLY A 62 -6.40 -13.19 9.88
N SER A 63 -5.76 -12.04 10.15
CA SER A 63 -6.05 -11.26 11.34
C SER A 63 -7.49 -10.73 11.36
N THR A 64 -8.09 -10.44 10.20
CA THR A 64 -9.49 -9.99 10.17
C THR A 64 -10.47 -11.09 10.59
N LYS A 65 -10.06 -12.37 10.52
CA LYS A 65 -10.85 -13.52 10.97
C LYS A 65 -10.61 -13.87 12.44
N PHE A 66 -9.36 -13.82 12.90
CA PHE A 66 -8.98 -14.23 14.26
C PHE A 66 -9.11 -13.12 15.31
N ALA A 67 -8.93 -11.86 14.90
CA ALA A 67 -9.04 -10.70 15.78
C ALA A 67 -9.82 -9.57 15.07
N PRO A 68 -11.10 -9.79 14.69
CA PRO A 68 -11.93 -8.75 14.10
C PRO A 68 -12.16 -7.60 15.09
N LEU A 69 -12.34 -6.40 14.56
CA LEU A 69 -12.74 -5.24 15.36
C LEU A 69 -14.16 -5.46 15.91
N ALA A 70 -14.32 -5.52 17.24
CA ALA A 70 -15.62 -5.67 17.89
C ALA A 70 -16.55 -4.50 17.53
N GLY A 71 -17.73 -4.80 16.97
CA GLY A 71 -18.72 -3.81 16.54
C GLY A 71 -18.54 -3.28 15.11
N GLY A 72 -17.42 -3.59 14.44
CA GLY A 72 -17.11 -3.14 13.09
C GLY A 72 -16.94 -1.61 12.98
N TYR A 73 -16.15 -1.16 12.01
CA TYR A 73 -16.06 0.27 11.74
C TYR A 73 -17.35 0.79 11.07
N SER A 74 -18.10 1.64 11.77
CA SER A 74 -19.24 2.36 11.21
C SER A 74 -18.77 3.71 10.67
N PHE A 75 -18.89 3.89 9.36
CA PHE A 75 -18.59 5.17 8.71
C PHE A 75 -19.74 6.13 9.02
N THR A 76 -19.53 7.08 9.92
CA THR A 76 -20.53 8.12 10.20
C THR A 76 -20.48 9.18 9.10
N PRO A 77 -21.57 9.39 8.33
CA PRO A 77 -21.63 10.46 7.35
C PRO A 77 -21.41 11.81 8.06
N ASN A 78 -20.48 12.63 7.56
CA ASN A 78 -20.08 13.95 8.10
C ASN A 78 -19.14 13.99 9.32
N ALA A 79 -18.41 12.91 9.64
CA ALA A 79 -17.33 12.99 10.64
C ALA A 79 -16.13 13.85 10.19
N ASN A 80 -15.99 14.10 8.89
CA ASN A 80 -14.84 14.82 8.32
C ASN A 80 -15.04 16.33 8.49
N LYS A 81 -14.21 16.96 9.33
CA LYS A 81 -14.13 18.43 9.49
C LYS A 81 -13.54 19.16 8.28
N VAL A 82 -13.17 18.44 7.21
CA VAL A 82 -12.51 18.98 6.02
C VAL A 82 -13.36 18.66 4.80
N ASP A 83 -13.55 19.67 3.95
CA ASP A 83 -14.26 19.51 2.69
C ASP A 83 -13.50 18.57 1.75
N LEU A 84 -14.14 17.47 1.37
CA LEU A 84 -13.63 16.49 0.41
C LEU A 84 -14.24 16.71 -0.99
N THR A 85 -14.93 17.84 -1.23
CA THR A 85 -15.47 18.17 -2.55
C THR A 85 -14.33 18.16 -3.57
N PRO A 86 -14.43 17.29 -4.60
CA PRO A 86 -13.30 17.15 -5.50
C PRO A 86 -13.11 18.41 -6.33
N TRP A 87 -11.91 19.00 -6.26
CA TRP A 87 -11.58 20.24 -6.96
C TRP A 87 -11.89 20.19 -8.47
N LYS A 88 -12.39 21.30 -9.01
CA LYS A 88 -12.88 21.43 -10.39
C LYS A 88 -11.86 20.94 -11.43
N TYR A 89 -10.58 21.21 -11.23
CA TYR A 89 -9.54 20.90 -12.21
C TYR A 89 -8.78 19.59 -11.93
N ARG A 90 -9.23 18.78 -10.97
CA ARG A 90 -8.55 17.53 -10.58
C ARG A 90 -8.26 16.60 -11.77
N LYS A 91 -9.20 16.50 -12.72
CA LYS A 91 -9.08 15.62 -13.88
C LYS A 91 -8.04 16.13 -14.88
N TYR A 92 -7.99 17.45 -15.09
CA TYR A 92 -7.00 18.06 -15.99
C TYR A 92 -5.59 17.92 -15.41
N VAL A 93 -5.41 18.20 -14.12
CA VAL A 93 -4.10 18.04 -13.47
C VAL A 93 -3.66 16.58 -13.44
N ALA A 94 -4.58 15.64 -13.17
CA ALA A 94 -4.28 14.21 -13.25
C ALA A 94 -3.80 13.81 -14.66
N ALA A 95 -4.47 14.29 -15.72
CA ALA A 95 -4.06 14.03 -17.09
C ALA A 95 -2.66 14.59 -17.40
N VAL A 96 -2.37 15.82 -16.97
CA VAL A 96 -1.04 16.45 -17.15
C VAL A 96 0.05 15.64 -16.45
N VAL A 97 -0.18 15.21 -15.21
CA VAL A 97 0.80 14.40 -14.46
C VAL A 97 1.06 13.06 -15.16
N VAL A 98 -0.01 12.37 -15.59
CA VAL A 98 0.10 11.08 -16.28
C VAL A 98 0.86 11.25 -17.61
N LEU A 99 0.51 12.25 -18.40
CA LEU A 99 1.21 12.56 -19.65
C LEU A 99 2.68 12.91 -19.41
N GLY A 100 2.98 13.69 -18.36
CA GLY A 100 4.35 14.01 -17.98
C GLY A 100 5.20 12.77 -17.68
N ILE A 101 4.64 11.77 -16.99
CA ILE A 101 5.31 10.49 -16.76
C ILE A 101 5.57 9.76 -18.08
N PHE A 102 4.58 9.68 -18.96
CA PHE A 102 4.75 9.06 -20.28
C PHE A 102 5.81 9.76 -21.13
N THR A 103 5.81 11.09 -21.15
CA THR A 103 6.79 11.88 -21.89
C THR A 103 8.20 11.70 -21.32
N ALA A 104 8.35 11.71 -20.00
CA ALA A 104 9.65 11.45 -19.37
C ALA A 104 10.17 10.05 -19.75
N TYR A 105 9.32 9.02 -19.65
CA TYR A 105 9.68 7.68 -20.10
C TYR A 105 10.00 7.63 -21.59
N ALA A 106 9.23 8.31 -22.45
CA ALA A 106 9.47 8.33 -23.89
C ALA A 106 10.82 8.99 -24.24
N ILE A 107 11.20 10.07 -23.56
CA ILE A 107 12.47 10.80 -23.81
C ILE A 107 13.69 10.01 -23.33
N PHE A 108 13.62 9.45 -22.11
CA PHE A 108 14.75 8.78 -21.45
C PHE A 108 14.80 7.26 -21.65
N SER A 109 13.81 6.66 -22.32
CA SER A 109 13.82 5.26 -22.75
C SER A 109 14.71 5.06 -23.98
N PRO A 110 15.20 3.83 -24.25
CA PRO A 110 15.90 3.49 -25.49
C PRO A 110 15.16 3.82 -26.80
N LEU A 111 13.86 4.16 -26.74
CA LEU A 111 13.05 4.65 -27.86
C LEU A 111 13.18 6.17 -28.11
N GLY A 112 13.74 6.90 -27.14
CA GLY A 112 13.83 8.36 -27.13
C GLY A 112 15.20 8.90 -27.55
N ILE A 113 15.51 10.10 -27.06
CA ILE A 113 16.72 10.88 -27.42
C ILE A 113 17.95 10.37 -26.65
N GLY A 114 17.75 9.52 -25.64
CA GLY A 114 18.82 8.86 -24.87
C GLY A 114 19.48 7.70 -25.63
N ARG A 115 20.20 8.01 -26.70
CA ARG A 115 21.35 7.26 -27.18
C ARG A 115 22.59 8.11 -27.03
#